data_AF-A0A935R0S4-F1
#
_entry.id   AF-A0A935R0S4-F1
#
_cell.length_a   1.000
_cell.length_b   1.000
_cell.length_c   1.000
_cell.angle_alpha   90.00
_cell.angle_beta   90.00
_cell.angle_gamma   90.00
#
_symmetry.space_group_name_H-M   'P 1'
#
loop_
_entity.id
_entity.type
_entity.pdbx_description
1 polymer ?
#
loop_
_entity_poly.entity_id
_entity_poly.type
_entity_poly.pdbx_seq_one_letter_code
_entity_poly.pdbx_strand_id
1 'polypeptide(L)' 'MSWALRSVGHRSPGLHAEALALAQTLQTFASAPARWIGRDTLRDLSRPAVLALATRKAAKKAPKRPA' A
#
# COMPACT_ATOMS: atom_id res chain seq x y z
N MET A 1 -4.16 -0.79 -14.29
CA MET A 1 -3.33 0.18 -13.55
C MET A 1 -3.39 -0.05 -12.03
N SER A 2 -4.58 -0.20 -11.42
CA SER A 2 -4.73 -0.48 -9.97
C SER A 2 -4.02 -1.76 -9.47
N TRP A 3 -3.90 -2.77 -10.34
CA TRP A 3 -3.21 -4.04 -10.04
C TRP A 3 -1.74 -3.87 -9.68
N ALA A 4 -1.02 -2.95 -10.31
CA ALA A 4 0.40 -2.73 -10.03
C ALA A 4 0.58 -2.18 -8.61
N LEU A 5 -0.20 -1.16 -8.24
CA LEU A 5 -0.13 -0.54 -6.92
C LEU A 5 -0.50 -1.51 -5.80
N ARG A 6 -1.54 -2.34 -6.00
CA ARG A 6 -1.89 -3.42 -5.06
C ARG A 6 -0.76 -4.44 -4.93
N SER A 7 -0.23 -4.95 -6.04
CA SER A 7 0.84 -5.96 -6.03
C SER A 7 2.09 -5.48 -5.29
N VAL A 8 2.47 -4.21 -5.45
CA VAL A 8 3.60 -3.59 -4.73
C VAL A 8 3.33 -3.55 -3.23
N GLY A 9 2.15 -3.08 -2.80
CA GLY A 9 1.78 -3.00 -1.38
C GLY A 9 1.65 -4.36 -0.69
N HIS A 10 1.33 -5.43 -1.42
CA HIS A 10 1.28 -6.80 -0.88
C HIS A 10 2.66 -7.45 -0.74
N ARG A 11 3.59 -7.16 -1.65
CA ARG A 11 4.93 -7.79 -1.67
C ARG A 11 5.91 -7.15 -0.71
N SER A 12 5.84 -5.83 -0.55
CA SER A 12 6.85 -5.05 0.16
C SER A 12 6.27 -4.33 1.38
N PRO A 13 6.71 -4.65 2.60
CA PRO A 13 6.19 -4.01 3.83
C PRO A 13 6.54 -2.53 3.92
N GLY A 14 7.74 -2.13 3.51
CA GLY A 14 8.14 -0.72 3.47
C GLY A 14 7.30 0.09 2.47
N LEU A 15 7.00 -0.52 1.32
CA LEU A 15 6.14 0.10 0.30
C LEU A 15 4.65 -0.03 0.61
N HIS A 16 4.26 -0.80 1.63
CA HIS A 16 2.86 -0.93 2.02
C HIS A 16 2.31 0.39 2.55
N ALA A 17 3.08 1.05 3.43
CA ALA A 17 2.73 2.37 3.95
C ALA A 17 2.71 3.43 2.84
N GLU A 18 3.70 3.42 1.95
CA GLU A 18 3.76 4.34 0.81
C GLU A 18 2.60 4.11 -0.17
N ALA A 19 2.22 2.85 -0.43
CA ALA A 19 1.09 2.53 -1.29
C ALA A 19 -0.24 3.00 -0.69
N LEU A 20 -0.40 2.96 0.64
CA LEU A 20 -1.57 3.54 1.33
C LEU A 20 -1.58 5.06 1.23
N ALA A 21 -0.45 5.72 1.45
CA ALA A 21 -0.34 7.18 1.33
C ALA A 21 -0.67 7.65 -0.09
N LEU A 22 -0.08 7.01 -1.11
CA LEU A 22 -0.35 7.31 -2.50
C LEU A 22 -1.82 7.05 -2.87
N ALA A 23 -2.42 5.98 -2.35
CA ALA A 23 -3.84 5.71 -2.58
C ALA A 23 -4.76 6.76 -1.93
N GLN A 24 -4.39 7.34 -0.78
CA GLN A 24 -5.08 8.47 -0.18
C GLN A 24 -4.97 9.72 -1.05
N THR A 25 -3.76 10.05 -1.53
CA THR A 25 -3.54 11.16 -2.46
C THR A 25 -4.33 10.97 -3.75
N LEU A 26 -4.40 9.76 -4.30
CA LEU A 26 -5.16 9.45 -5.52
C LEU A 26 -6.65 9.79 -5.42
N GLN A 27 -7.23 9.77 -4.21
CA GLN A 27 -8.62 10.14 -3.98
C GLN A 27 -8.89 11.65 -4.04
N THR A 28 -7.86 12.49 -3.87
CA THR A 28 -8.02 13.95 -3.89
C THR A 28 -8.01 14.52 -5.31
N PHE A 29 -7.63 13.73 -6.32
CA PHE A 29 -7.61 14.18 -7.71
C PHE A 29 -9.01 14.32 -8.32
N ALA A 30 -9.14 15.30 -9.22
CA ALA A 30 -10.35 15.53 -10.01
C ALA A 30 -10.62 14.43 -11.05
N SER A 31 -9.62 13.62 -11.40
CA SER A 31 -9.74 12.49 -12.33
C SER A 31 -10.51 11.32 -11.71
N ALA A 32 -11.62 10.93 -12.34
CA ALA A 32 -12.44 9.79 -11.90
C ALA A 32 -11.65 8.46 -11.87
N PRO A 33 -10.81 8.13 -12.88
CA PRO A 33 -9.91 6.97 -12.80
C PRO A 33 -8.95 7.01 -11.60
N ALA A 34 -8.36 8.18 -11.29
CA ALA A 34 -7.44 8.31 -10.17
C ALA A 34 -8.14 8.00 -8.84
N ARG A 35 -9.33 8.57 -8.63
CA ARG A 35 -10.13 8.28 -7.43
C ARG A 35 -10.51 6.82 -7.32
N TRP A 36 -10.89 6.19 -8.43
CA TRP A 36 -11.25 4.77 -8.44
C TRP A 36 -10.06 3.88 -8.08
N ILE A 37 -8.87 4.18 -8.63
CA ILE A 37 -7.63 3.47 -8.29
C ILE A 37 -7.32 3.63 -6.80
N GLY A 38 -7.35 4.86 -6.27
CA GLY A 38 -7.10 5.13 -4.85
C GLY A 38 -8.06 4.37 -3.93
N ARG A 39 -9.37 4.38 -4.25
CA ARG A 39 -10.40 3.63 -3.49
C ARG A 39 -10.19 2.13 -3.53
N ASP A 40 -9.94 1.53 -4.70
CA ASP A 40 -9.74 0.09 -4.80
C ASP A 40 -8.47 -0.36 -4.08
N THR A 41 -7.37 0.39 -4.22
CA THR A 41 -6.12 0.10 -3.51
C THR A 41 -6.29 0.23 -1.99
N LEU A 42 -6.95 1.28 -1.50
CA LEU A 42 -7.22 1.43 -0.07
C LEU A 42 -8.07 0.29 0.46
N ARG A 43 -9.15 -0.06 -0.24
CA ARG A 43 -10.03 -1.15 0.16
C ARG A 43 -9.28 -2.47 0.31
N ASP A 44 -8.30 -2.73 -0.56
CA ASP A 44 -7.57 -3.99 -0.52
C ASP A 44 -6.43 -4.00 0.51
N LEU A 45 -5.62 -2.94 0.56
CA LEU A 45 -4.46 -2.87 1.46
C LEU A 45 -4.85 -2.63 2.92
N SER A 46 -6.00 -2.00 3.18
CA SER A 46 -6.53 -1.80 4.55
C SER A 46 -7.21 -3.03 5.15
N ARG A 47 -7.32 -4.14 4.41
CA ARG A 47 -7.94 -5.36 4.94
C ARG A 47 -7.14 -5.85 6.15
N PRO A 48 -7.81 -6.28 7.25
CA PRO A 48 -7.11 -6.69 8.47
C PRO A 48 -6.05 -7.77 8.25
N ALA A 49 -6.34 -8.75 7.39
CA ALA A 49 -5.39 -9.81 7.03
C ALA A 49 -4.14 -9.28 6.30
N VAL A 50 -4.30 -8.26 5.47
CA VAL A 50 -3.19 -7.66 4.70
C VAL A 50 -2.35 -6.77 5.60
N LEU A 51 -2.98 -5.98 6.47
CA LEU A 51 -2.29 -5.19 7.50
C LEU A 51 -1.50 -6.10 8.45
N ALA A 52 -2.10 -7.18 8.94
CA ALA A 52 -1.42 -8.16 9.79
C ALA A 52 -0.24 -8.83 9.08
N LEU A 53 -0.37 -9.13 7.78
CA LEU A 53 0.74 -9.68 7.01
C LEU A 53 1.84 -8.64 6.78
N ALA A 54 1.48 -7.40 6.50
CA ALA A 54 2.41 -6.30 6.29
C ALA A 54 3.21 -6.02 7.58
N THR A 55 2.58 -5.96 8.74
CA THR A 55 3.27 -5.78 10.04
C THR A 55 4.19 -6.97 10.36
N ARG A 56 3.71 -8.20 10.16
CA ARG A 56 4.54 -9.42 10.35
C ARG A 56 5.75 -9.45 9.41
N LYS A 57 5.57 -9.04 8.16
CA LYS A 57 6.66 -8.95 7.19
C LYS A 57 7.58 -7.77 7.47
N ALA A 58 7.08 -6.64 7.96
CA ALA A 58 7.90 -5.49 8.38
C ALA A 58 8.81 -5.87 9.55
N ALA A 59 8.28 -6.59 10.55
CA ALA A 59 9.08 -7.13 11.66
C ALA A 59 10.19 -8.08 11.18
N LYS A 60 9.92 -8.89 10.14
CA LYS A 60 10.93 -9.77 9.52
C LYS A 60 11.91 -9.05 8.60
N LYS A 61 11.51 -7.95 7.97
CA LYS A 61 12.30 -7.18 6.99
C LYS A 61 12.93 -5.93 7.61
N ALA A 62 13.06 -5.86 8.94
CA ALA A 62 13.86 -4.83 9.59
C ALA A 62 15.29 -4.86 9.01
N PRO A 63 15.73 -3.82 8.28
CA PRO A 63 17.10 -3.76 7.81
C PRO A 63 18.02 -3.39 8.98
N LYS A 64 19.16 -4.09 9.10
CA LYS A 64 20.38 -3.59 9.75
C LYS A 64 20.59 -2.15 9.26
N ARG A 65 20.65 -1.16 10.16
CA ARG A 65 21.34 0.10 9.85
C ARG A 65 22.82 -0.26 9.64
N PRO A 66 23.43 -0.10 8.46
CA PRO A 66 24.87 0.10 8.45
C PRO A 66 25.14 1.55 8.90
N ALA A 67 26.09 1.65 9.83
CA ALA A 67 26.85 2.81 10.33
C ALA A 67 26.27 4.22 10.05
#